data_AF-A0A424LR04-F1
#
_entry.id   AF-A0A424LR04-F1
#
_cell.length_a   1.000
_cell.length_b   1.000
_cell.length_c   1.000
_cell.angle_alpha   90.00
_cell.angle_beta   90.00
_cell.angle_gamma   90.00
#
_symmetry.space_group_name_H-M   'P 1'
#
loop_
_entity.id
_entity.type
_entity.pdbx_description
1 polymer ?
#
loop_
_entity_poly.entity_id
_entity_poly.type
_entity_poly.pdbx_seq_one_letter_code
_entity_poly.pdbx_strand_id
1 'polypeptide(L)'
;MLSLFSTRSDTSGFRLNYLEVYNWGTFDDEIIRIEPKGNNSLLTGANGSGKTTFIDALLTLLVPQKKDRFYNQSSGSEKKGDRTEESYVLGAYGTILKEGASSATAQRLRNKDTYSILLASFGNEDQKTVTLFQLRWFSGNEMRRSYGIAHIPLTIENHFPKFDDKNLWKHRLEQEFNSNTQKKRVEFFDDYPTRYAKRLIAVLGMKSLKALKLFNQTVGIKVLEDLDGFIRINMLEDKKPEATYVELRNSFVTLSSAKNKIDKTQEQLNQLEPINNLAEKLKEKTSRKEKLIHSRDLAVLWFSKKGKELFDTEKENLEG
;
A
#
# COMPACT_ATOMS: atom_id res chain seq x y z
N MET A 1 21.27 -8.90 -26.38
CA MET A 1 20.25 -9.95 -26.19
C MET A 1 19.53 -9.64 -24.89
N LEU A 2 18.33 -9.04 -24.96
CA LEU A 2 17.55 -8.62 -23.78
C LEU A 2 16.77 -9.84 -23.26
N SER A 3 17.31 -10.51 -22.25
CA SER A 3 16.58 -11.59 -21.58
C SER A 3 15.53 -10.95 -20.67
N LEU A 4 14.27 -10.94 -21.09
CA LEU A 4 13.15 -10.36 -20.34
C LEU A 4 12.89 -11.06 -18.99
N PHE A 5 13.42 -12.27 -18.83
CA PHE A 5 13.56 -12.98 -17.57
C PHE A 5 14.85 -13.78 -17.63
N SER A 6 15.75 -13.62 -16.67
CA SER A 6 16.80 -14.60 -16.48
C SER A 6 16.19 -15.92 -16.05
N THR A 7 16.33 -16.95 -16.87
CA THR A 7 15.87 -18.30 -16.57
C THR A 7 16.87 -19.06 -15.68
N ARG A 8 18.01 -18.45 -15.34
CA ARG A 8 18.92 -19.04 -14.38
C ARG A 8 18.49 -18.64 -12.98
N SER A 9 17.92 -19.60 -12.24
CA SER A 9 17.47 -19.39 -10.86
C SER A 9 18.60 -18.94 -9.93
N ASP A 10 19.86 -19.25 -10.28
CA ASP A 10 21.05 -18.88 -9.52
C ASP A 10 21.37 -17.39 -9.58
N THR A 11 20.78 -16.61 -10.48
CA THR A 11 21.06 -15.18 -10.64
C THR A 11 19.82 -14.28 -10.71
N SER A 12 18.64 -14.86 -10.61
CA SER A 12 17.37 -14.12 -10.54
C SER A 12 17.23 -13.26 -9.28
N GLY A 13 16.50 -12.14 -9.41
CA GLY A 13 16.15 -11.25 -8.28
C GLY A 13 17.18 -10.17 -7.96
N PHE A 14 16.89 -9.39 -6.91
CA PHE A 14 17.79 -8.36 -6.39
C PHE A 14 18.79 -8.98 -5.41
N ARG A 15 20.07 -8.67 -5.57
CA ARG A 15 21.19 -9.21 -4.80
C ARG A 15 22.01 -8.08 -4.21
N LEU A 16 22.52 -8.27 -2.99
CA LEU A 16 23.29 -7.25 -2.28
C LEU A 16 24.63 -7.01 -3.00
N ASN A 17 24.84 -5.80 -3.51
CA ASN A 17 26.09 -5.38 -4.12
C ASN A 17 27.08 -4.92 -3.06
N TYR A 18 26.64 -4.00 -2.20
CA TYR A 18 27.43 -3.47 -1.09
C TYR A 18 26.54 -2.97 0.05
N LEU A 19 27.10 -2.94 1.25
CA LEU A 19 26.51 -2.38 2.46
C LEU A 19 27.55 -1.46 3.11
N GLU A 20 27.16 -0.22 3.36
CA GLU A 20 27.94 0.81 4.04
C GLU A 20 27.25 1.19 5.35
N VAL A 21 28.07 1.38 6.37
CA VAL A 21 27.63 1.64 7.73
C VAL A 21 28.50 2.73 8.34
N TYR A 22 27.86 3.73 8.94
CA TYR A 22 28.50 4.83 9.67
C TYR A 22 27.87 4.98 11.05
N ASN A 23 28.71 5.09 12.09
CA ASN A 23 28.31 5.26 13.49
C ASN A 23 27.24 4.26 13.97
N TRP A 24 27.50 2.96 13.80
CA TRP A 24 26.57 1.90 14.17
C TRP A 24 27.25 0.76 14.93
N GLY A 25 26.75 0.48 16.12
CA GLY A 25 27.40 -0.42 17.06
C GLY A 25 28.80 0.10 17.40
N THR A 26 29.80 -0.76 17.28
CA THR A 26 31.20 -0.42 17.57
C THR A 26 31.91 0.29 16.42
N PHE A 27 31.28 0.45 15.25
CA PHE A 27 31.86 1.24 14.15
C PHE A 27 31.66 2.71 14.46
N ASP A 28 32.75 3.49 14.53
CA ASP A 28 32.78 4.86 15.04
C ASP A 28 33.63 5.76 14.14
N ASP A 29 33.07 6.89 13.75
CA ASP A 29 33.67 7.95 12.93
C ASP A 29 34.29 7.51 11.58
N GLU A 30 33.96 6.29 11.13
CA GLU A 30 34.45 5.72 9.88
C GLU A 30 33.33 5.05 9.09
N ILE A 31 33.43 5.12 7.76
CA ILE A 31 32.52 4.42 6.84
C ILE A 31 33.07 3.01 6.63
N ILE A 32 32.40 2.01 7.22
CA ILE A 32 32.77 0.61 7.01
C ILE A 32 31.90 0.02 5.91
N ARG A 33 32.56 -0.55 4.89
CA ARG A 33 31.92 -1.09 3.69
C ARG A 33 32.21 -2.58 3.51
N ILE A 34 31.18 -3.35 3.17
CA ILE A 34 31.32 -4.72 2.64
C ILE A 34 30.76 -4.78 1.23
N GLU A 35 31.38 -5.59 0.37
CA GLU A 35 31.01 -5.68 -1.05
C GLU A 35 30.81 -7.15 -1.51
N PRO A 36 29.64 -7.76 -1.23
CA PRO A 36 29.33 -9.09 -1.75
C PRO A 36 29.25 -9.16 -3.28
N LYS A 37 29.02 -8.03 -3.95
CA LYS A 37 28.93 -7.91 -5.42
C LYS A 37 27.91 -8.89 -6.04
N GLY A 38 26.81 -9.11 -5.33
CA GLY A 38 25.76 -10.05 -5.74
C GLY A 38 26.07 -11.53 -5.53
N ASN A 39 27.22 -11.86 -4.94
CA ASN A 39 27.67 -13.24 -4.71
C ASN A 39 27.50 -13.68 -3.25
N ASN A 40 27.62 -14.99 -3.02
CA ASN A 40 27.72 -15.55 -1.68
C ASN A 40 29.01 -15.07 -1.01
N SER A 41 28.89 -14.56 0.22
CA SER A 41 30.01 -14.02 0.99
C SER A 41 30.06 -14.64 2.37
N LEU A 42 31.25 -15.04 2.81
CA LEU A 42 31.49 -15.55 4.15
C LEU A 42 32.15 -14.47 5.01
N LEU A 43 31.46 -14.04 6.07
CA LEU A 43 31.99 -13.07 7.01
C LEU A 43 32.61 -13.80 8.22
N THR A 44 33.94 -13.76 8.33
CA THR A 44 34.72 -14.42 9.39
C THR A 44 35.47 -13.40 10.25
N GLY A 45 35.86 -13.78 11.47
CA GLY A 45 36.59 -12.94 12.42
C GLY A 45 36.44 -13.41 13.87
N ALA A 46 37.16 -12.80 14.80
CA ALA A 46 37.06 -13.11 16.23
C ALA A 46 35.69 -12.73 16.85
N ASN A 47 35.35 -13.30 18.00
CA ASN A 47 34.16 -12.85 18.74
C ASN A 47 34.30 -11.36 19.09
N GLY A 48 33.22 -10.59 18.91
CA GLY A 48 33.24 -9.14 19.12
C GLY A 48 33.76 -8.31 17.93
N SER A 49 34.19 -8.92 16.84
CA SER A 49 34.73 -8.20 15.66
C SER A 49 33.70 -7.43 14.81
N GLY A 50 32.46 -7.24 15.29
CA GLY A 50 31.42 -6.50 14.56
C GLY A 50 30.65 -7.28 13.47
N LYS A 51 30.81 -8.60 13.33
CA LYS A 51 30.08 -9.40 12.32
C LYS A 51 28.56 -9.32 12.47
N THR A 52 28.08 -9.57 13.68
CA THR A 52 26.65 -9.46 14.01
C THR A 52 26.17 -8.02 13.86
N THR A 53 27.01 -7.02 14.13
CA THR A 53 26.69 -5.59 13.94
C THR A 53 26.37 -5.28 12.48
N PHE A 54 27.11 -5.86 11.52
CA PHE A 54 26.82 -5.73 10.08
C PHE A 54 25.51 -6.39 9.68
N ILE A 55 25.27 -7.61 10.17
CA ILE A 55 24.04 -8.33 9.89
C ILE A 55 22.82 -7.60 10.48
N ASP A 56 22.95 -7.07 11.70
CA ASP A 56 21.92 -6.26 12.35
C ASP A 56 21.69 -4.92 11.63
N ALA A 57 22.72 -4.34 11.00
CA ALA A 57 22.57 -3.16 10.14
C ALA A 57 21.75 -3.49 8.89
N LEU A 58 22.05 -4.60 8.20
CA LEU A 58 21.28 -5.05 7.04
C LEU A 58 19.83 -5.39 7.42
N LEU A 59 19.65 -6.10 8.54
CA LEU A 59 18.33 -6.39 9.09
C LEU A 59 17.54 -5.11 9.39
N THR A 60 18.22 -4.08 9.90
CA THR A 60 17.63 -2.78 10.17
C THR A 60 17.13 -2.09 8.90
N LEU A 61 17.90 -2.19 7.81
CA LEU A 61 17.51 -1.65 6.50
C LEU A 61 16.28 -2.34 5.92
N LEU A 62 16.20 -3.66 6.04
CA LEU A 62 15.14 -4.49 5.44
C LEU A 62 13.88 -4.56 6.29
N VAL A 63 14.00 -4.49 7.62
CA VAL A 63 12.89 -4.64 8.57
C VAL A 63 12.71 -3.33 9.34
N PRO A 64 12.10 -2.30 8.72
CA PRO A 64 12.04 -0.94 9.28
C PRO A 64 11.14 -0.83 10.52
N GLN A 65 10.15 -1.71 10.68
CA GLN A 65 9.24 -1.67 11.84
C GLN A 65 9.91 -2.26 13.08
N LYS A 66 10.12 -1.43 14.11
CA LYS A 66 10.74 -1.83 15.38
C LYS A 66 10.08 -3.06 16.03
N LYS A 67 8.75 -3.18 15.97
CA LYS A 67 8.00 -4.30 16.55
C LYS A 67 8.31 -5.66 15.90
N ASP A 68 8.80 -5.64 14.66
CA ASP A 68 9.07 -6.83 13.88
C ASP A 68 10.57 -7.13 13.82
N ARG A 69 11.41 -6.38 14.55
CA ARG A 69 12.88 -6.52 14.56
C ARG A 69 13.38 -6.98 15.93
N PHE A 70 14.23 -7.99 15.93
CA PHE A 70 14.85 -8.54 17.14
C PHE A 70 16.34 -8.69 16.91
N TYR A 71 17.15 -7.98 17.69
CA TYR A 71 18.60 -8.08 17.60
C TYR A 71 19.14 -9.23 18.44
N ASN A 72 20.34 -9.68 18.09
CA ASN A 72 21.13 -10.63 18.90
C ASN A 72 20.50 -12.03 19.06
N GLN A 73 19.68 -12.48 18.11
CA GLN A 73 19.06 -13.81 18.17
C GLN A 73 20.08 -14.97 18.16
N SER A 74 21.29 -14.76 17.64
CA SER A 74 22.31 -15.80 17.51
C SER A 74 23.01 -16.20 18.83
N SER A 75 22.95 -15.38 19.88
CA SER A 75 23.75 -15.59 21.11
C SER A 75 23.07 -16.44 22.19
N GLY A 76 21.82 -16.90 22.01
CA GLY A 76 21.12 -17.82 22.93
C GLY A 76 20.75 -17.25 24.31
N SER A 77 21.20 -16.04 24.63
CA SER A 77 20.82 -15.30 25.83
C SER A 77 19.60 -14.42 25.53
N GLU A 78 18.39 -14.95 25.77
CA GLU A 78 17.12 -14.21 25.62
C GLU A 78 16.92 -13.12 26.69
N LYS A 79 17.90 -12.26 26.94
CA LYS A 79 17.63 -11.00 27.64
C LYS A 79 17.05 -10.01 26.64
N LYS A 80 15.72 -10.03 26.50
CA LYS A 80 14.96 -8.95 25.84
C LYS A 80 15.45 -7.61 26.38
N GLY A 81 16.05 -6.79 25.53
CA GLY A 81 16.40 -5.40 25.86
C GLY A 81 17.89 -5.05 25.88
N ASP A 82 18.82 -6.01 25.81
CA ASP A 82 20.26 -5.69 25.85
C ASP A 82 20.74 -4.92 24.61
N ARG A 83 20.07 -5.09 23.47
CA ARG A 83 20.36 -4.35 22.23
C ARG A 83 19.11 -3.71 21.67
N THR A 84 19.18 -2.40 21.49
CA THR A 84 18.13 -1.56 20.91
C THR A 84 18.70 -0.73 19.76
N GLU A 85 17.84 -0.13 18.94
CA GLU A 85 18.33 0.82 17.92
C GLU A 85 19.17 1.94 18.55
N GLU A 86 18.75 2.46 19.70
CA GLU A 86 19.49 3.50 20.42
C GLU A 86 20.86 3.00 20.88
N SER A 87 20.97 1.77 21.38
CA SER A 87 22.26 1.21 21.79
C SER A 87 23.21 1.02 20.61
N TYR A 88 22.69 0.69 19.42
CA TYR A 88 23.52 0.64 18.21
C TYR A 88 23.96 2.03 17.77
N VAL A 89 23.06 3.02 17.70
CA VAL A 89 23.43 4.39 17.32
C VAL A 89 24.45 4.98 18.29
N LEU A 90 24.31 4.75 19.59
CA LEU A 90 25.23 5.28 20.61
C LEU A 90 26.48 4.41 20.82
N GLY A 91 26.56 3.25 20.17
CA GLY A 91 27.68 2.33 20.28
C GLY A 91 27.86 1.78 21.70
N ALA A 92 26.81 1.19 22.27
CA ALA A 92 26.91 0.54 23.57
C ALA A 92 27.75 -0.74 23.48
N TYR A 93 28.82 -0.84 24.28
CA TYR A 93 29.78 -1.95 24.21
C TYR A 93 30.05 -2.65 25.55
N GLY A 94 29.57 -2.10 26.67
CA GLY A 94 29.78 -2.65 28.00
C GLY A 94 28.80 -2.10 29.02
N THR A 95 28.80 -2.68 30.21
CA THR A 95 28.04 -2.19 31.36
C THR A 95 28.98 -2.04 32.55
N ILE A 96 28.92 -0.88 33.21
CA ILE A 96 29.62 -0.66 34.49
C ILE A 96 28.57 -0.64 35.60
N LEU A 97 28.80 -1.45 36.63
CA LEU A 97 28.07 -1.39 37.88
C LEU A 97 28.96 -0.62 38.87
N LYS A 98 28.63 0.64 39.14
CA LYS A 98 29.37 1.44 40.13
C LYS A 98 29.08 0.90 41.53
N GLU A 99 30.09 0.84 42.40
CA GLU A 99 29.90 0.46 43.80
C GLU A 99 28.83 1.36 44.45
N GLY A 100 27.81 0.73 45.05
CA GLY A 100 26.66 1.43 45.65
C GLY A 100 25.50 1.76 44.70
N ALA A 101 25.63 1.53 43.39
CA ALA A 101 24.54 1.72 42.43
C ALA A 101 23.64 0.47 42.33
N SER A 102 22.33 0.67 42.38
CA SER A 102 21.33 -0.40 42.24
C SER A 102 21.12 -0.89 40.80
N SER A 103 21.72 -0.24 39.79
CA SER A 103 21.62 -0.64 38.39
C SER A 103 22.91 -0.39 37.60
N ALA A 104 23.20 -1.29 36.66
CA ALA A 104 24.35 -1.17 35.76
C ALA A 104 24.11 -0.08 34.71
N THR A 105 25.10 0.79 34.50
CA THR A 105 25.06 1.85 33.48
C THR A 105 25.76 1.37 32.21
N ALA A 106 25.11 1.50 31.06
CA ALA A 106 25.71 1.14 29.78
C ALA A 106 26.83 2.12 29.37
N GLN A 107 28.01 1.61 29.06
CA GLN A 107 29.08 2.36 28.41
C GLN A 107 28.76 2.54 26.93
N ARG A 108 28.94 3.75 26.42
CA ARG A 108 28.59 4.17 25.06
C ARG A 108 29.79 4.87 24.44
N LEU A 109 30.09 4.57 23.17
CA LEU A 109 31.13 5.26 22.41
C LEU A 109 30.73 6.69 22.08
N ARG A 110 29.42 6.92 21.90
CA ARG A 110 28.87 8.19 21.41
C ARG A 110 27.82 8.77 22.34
N ASN A 111 27.69 10.09 22.29
CA ASN A 111 26.61 10.84 22.94
C ASN A 111 25.43 11.05 21.95
N LYS A 112 24.40 11.77 22.38
CA LYS A 112 23.22 12.04 21.54
C LYS A 112 23.46 13.10 20.45
N ASP A 113 24.65 13.67 20.34
CA ASP A 113 25.03 14.59 19.27
C ASP A 113 25.51 13.86 18.00
N THR A 114 25.32 12.54 17.95
CA THR A 114 25.71 11.70 16.83
C THR A 114 24.56 11.44 15.86
N TYR A 115 24.93 11.02 14.66
CA TYR A 115 24.04 10.46 13.67
C TYR A 115 24.63 9.16 13.14
N SER A 116 23.76 8.24 12.71
CA SER A 116 24.12 6.97 12.10
C SER A 116 23.48 6.86 10.73
N ILE A 117 24.24 6.34 9.77
CA ILE A 117 23.80 6.12 8.39
C ILE A 117 24.00 4.65 8.05
N LEU A 118 22.93 4.02 7.60
CA LEU A 118 22.96 2.68 7.03
C LEU A 118 22.59 2.78 5.56
N LEU A 119 23.32 2.12 4.67
CA LEU A 119 23.07 2.15 3.25
C LEU A 119 23.38 0.78 2.63
N ALA A 120 22.44 0.20 1.88
CA ALA A 120 22.67 -1.03 1.13
C ALA A 120 22.20 -0.88 -0.31
N SER A 121 23.05 -1.25 -1.26
CA SER A 121 22.70 -1.25 -2.68
C SER A 121 22.48 -2.67 -3.18
N PHE A 122 21.40 -2.87 -3.93
CA PHE A 122 21.01 -4.13 -4.52
C PHE A 122 20.97 -4.00 -6.03
N GLY A 123 21.56 -4.96 -6.74
CA GLY A 123 21.54 -5.06 -8.19
C GLY A 123 20.77 -6.29 -8.66
N ASN A 124 20.25 -6.24 -9.87
CA ASN A 124 19.76 -7.43 -10.58
C ASN A 124 20.43 -7.55 -11.97
N GLU A 125 20.17 -8.65 -12.67
CA GLU A 125 20.74 -8.87 -14.01
C GLU A 125 20.20 -7.93 -15.09
N ASP A 126 19.04 -7.32 -14.86
CA ASP A 126 18.50 -6.27 -15.75
C ASP A 126 19.23 -4.92 -15.57
N GLN A 127 20.35 -4.88 -14.83
CA GLN A 127 21.08 -3.67 -14.46
C GLN A 127 20.26 -2.65 -13.67
N LYS A 128 19.14 -3.06 -13.07
CA LYS A 128 18.40 -2.23 -12.13
C LYS A 128 19.13 -2.21 -10.80
N THR A 129 19.31 -1.01 -10.28
CA THR A 129 19.91 -0.79 -8.97
C THR A 129 18.89 -0.15 -8.04
N VAL A 130 18.80 -0.70 -6.83
CA VAL A 130 17.96 -0.19 -5.76
C VAL A 130 18.85 0.00 -4.54
N THR A 131 19.03 1.24 -4.12
CA THR A 131 19.78 1.59 -2.92
C THR A 131 18.82 1.99 -1.80
N LEU A 132 18.86 1.22 -0.71
CA LEU A 132 18.14 1.50 0.51
C LEU A 132 19.04 2.29 1.45
N PHE A 133 18.53 3.34 2.07
CA PHE A 133 19.28 4.05 3.11
C PHE A 133 18.38 4.47 4.27
N GLN A 134 18.97 4.52 5.45
CA GLN A 134 18.30 4.97 6.67
C GLN A 134 19.24 5.82 7.50
N LEU A 135 18.75 6.98 7.94
CA LEU A 135 19.47 7.91 8.79
C LEU A 135 18.79 7.97 10.14
N ARG A 136 19.59 8.04 11.20
CA ARG A 136 19.14 8.13 12.59
C ARG A 136 19.95 9.17 13.31
N TRP A 137 19.28 10.08 14.00
CA TRP A 137 19.91 11.12 14.79
C TRP A 137 19.01 11.46 15.98
N PHE A 138 19.51 12.19 16.96
CA PHE A 138 18.67 12.67 18.06
C PHE A 138 18.30 14.13 17.85
N SER A 139 17.04 14.44 18.11
CA SER A 139 16.54 15.80 18.27
C SER A 139 16.14 15.95 19.74
N GLY A 140 17.04 16.54 20.54
CA GLY A 140 16.94 16.50 22.00
C GLY A 140 17.10 15.07 22.53
N ASN A 141 16.07 14.54 23.20
CA ASN A 141 16.10 13.17 23.73
C ASN A 141 15.43 12.13 22.82
N GLU A 142 14.77 12.56 21.74
CA GLU A 142 14.03 11.69 20.83
C GLU A 142 14.89 11.31 19.62
N MET A 143 14.96 10.02 19.31
CA MET A 143 15.64 9.54 18.11
C MET A 143 14.73 9.65 16.88
N ARG A 144 15.13 10.50 15.95
CA ARG A 144 14.50 10.72 14.64
C ARG A 144 15.02 9.74 13.61
N ARG A 145 14.19 9.44 12.60
CA ARG A 145 14.52 8.45 11.56
C ARG A 145 14.07 8.95 10.20
N SER A 146 15.00 9.01 9.25
CA SER A 146 14.68 9.19 7.84
C SER A 146 14.96 7.90 7.09
N TYR A 147 14.08 7.56 6.17
CA TYR A 147 14.18 6.37 5.33
C TYR A 147 14.14 6.81 3.88
N GLY A 148 14.93 6.18 3.03
CA GLY A 148 14.86 6.45 1.61
C GLY A 148 15.22 5.26 0.73
N ILE A 149 14.70 5.34 -0.49
CA ILE A 149 14.90 4.34 -1.55
C ILE A 149 15.32 5.10 -2.80
N ALA A 150 16.48 4.76 -3.33
CA ALA A 150 16.99 5.32 -4.57
C ALA A 150 17.03 4.23 -5.67
N HIS A 151 16.69 4.59 -6.89
CA HIS A 151 16.77 3.73 -8.09
C HIS A 151 18.11 3.90 -8.83
N ILE A 152 19.14 4.30 -8.08
CA ILE A 152 20.51 4.58 -8.51
C ILE A 152 21.49 4.13 -7.41
N PRO A 153 22.76 3.83 -7.76
CA PRO A 153 23.78 3.59 -6.75
C PRO A 153 24.07 4.86 -5.97
N LEU A 154 24.05 4.77 -4.63
CA LEU A 154 24.48 5.84 -3.72
C LEU A 154 25.57 5.30 -2.79
N THR A 155 26.40 6.19 -2.26
CA THR A 155 27.46 5.91 -1.27
C THR A 155 27.42 6.96 -0.17
N ILE A 156 27.74 6.58 1.07
CA ILE A 156 27.76 7.47 2.23
C ILE A 156 28.74 8.62 2.01
N GLU A 157 29.95 8.33 1.55
CA GLU A 157 31.01 9.31 1.34
C GLU A 157 30.60 10.45 0.40
N ASN A 158 30.05 10.11 -0.77
CA ASN A 158 29.73 11.11 -1.80
C ASN A 158 28.40 11.81 -1.54
N HIS A 159 27.41 11.08 -1.01
CA HIS A 159 26.02 11.56 -0.97
C HIS A 159 25.59 12.05 0.42
N PHE A 160 26.35 11.70 1.46
CA PHE A 160 26.09 12.10 2.84
C PHE A 160 27.33 12.70 3.56
N PRO A 161 28.10 13.61 2.95
CA PRO A 161 29.38 14.08 3.49
C PRO A 161 29.27 14.96 4.75
N LYS A 162 28.12 15.62 4.97
CA LYS A 162 27.82 16.43 6.16
C LYS A 162 26.35 16.27 6.49
N PHE A 163 26.06 15.49 7.53
CA PHE A 163 24.71 15.39 8.04
C PHE A 163 24.31 16.68 8.75
N ASP A 164 23.04 17.04 8.58
CA ASP A 164 22.43 18.18 9.22
C ASP A 164 20.99 17.84 9.63
N ASP A 165 20.55 18.39 10.74
CA ASP A 165 19.19 18.24 11.27
C ASP A 165 18.15 19.09 10.51
N LYS A 166 18.60 19.98 9.61
CA LYS A 166 17.79 20.92 8.82
C LYS A 166 17.41 20.41 7.43
N ASN A 167 17.64 19.12 7.15
CA ASN A 167 17.34 18.46 5.87
C ASN A 167 18.09 19.01 4.64
N LEU A 168 19.22 19.72 4.80
CA LEU A 168 20.04 20.19 3.66
C LEU A 168 20.58 19.02 2.85
N TRP A 169 21.00 17.94 3.49
CA TRP A 169 21.39 16.69 2.81
C TRP A 169 20.27 16.16 1.91
N LYS A 170 19.03 16.21 2.38
CA LYS A 170 17.84 15.76 1.64
C LYS A 170 17.53 16.70 0.47
N HIS A 171 17.59 18.00 0.69
CA HIS A 171 17.42 18.99 -0.38
C HIS A 171 18.48 18.85 -1.47
N ARG A 172 19.74 18.56 -1.13
CA ARG A 172 20.81 18.29 -2.09
C ARG A 172 20.48 17.09 -2.96
N LEU A 173 20.06 15.97 -2.35
CA LEU A 173 19.64 14.77 -3.09
C LEU A 173 18.42 14.99 -3.98
N GLU A 174 17.42 15.73 -3.50
CA GLU A 174 16.24 16.08 -4.32
C GLU A 174 16.65 16.96 -5.51
N GLN A 175 17.54 17.93 -5.28
CA GLN A 175 18.04 18.82 -6.34
C GLN A 175 18.87 18.07 -7.40
N GLU A 176 19.77 17.22 -6.95
CA GLU A 176 20.70 16.48 -7.81
C GLU A 176 19.99 15.41 -8.64
N PHE A 177 19.06 14.66 -8.04
CA PHE A 177 18.50 13.47 -8.67
C PHE A 177 17.03 13.59 -9.10
N ASN A 178 16.26 14.52 -8.54
CA ASN A 178 14.82 14.62 -8.79
C ASN A 178 14.39 15.88 -9.56
N SER A 179 15.12 17.01 -9.51
CA SER A 179 14.70 18.28 -10.14
C SER A 179 14.45 18.21 -11.65
N ASN A 180 15.22 17.40 -12.38
CA ASN A 180 15.17 17.32 -13.85
C ASN A 180 14.55 16.03 -14.40
N THR A 181 13.87 15.23 -13.57
CA THR A 181 13.34 13.92 -13.99
C THR A 181 11.85 13.81 -13.67
N GLN A 182 11.03 13.38 -14.64
CA GLN A 182 9.59 13.13 -14.40
C GLN A 182 9.32 12.00 -13.39
N LYS A 183 10.26 11.06 -13.26
CA LYS A 183 10.23 9.98 -12.26
C LYS A 183 11.25 10.29 -11.17
N LYS A 184 10.79 10.25 -9.91
CA LYS A 184 11.69 10.39 -8.77
C LYS A 184 12.70 9.26 -8.74
N ARG A 185 13.98 9.59 -8.80
CA ARG A 185 15.11 8.66 -8.65
C ARG A 185 15.37 8.35 -7.19
N VAL A 186 15.14 9.32 -6.30
CA VAL A 186 15.27 9.15 -4.85
C VAL A 186 13.92 9.42 -4.18
N GLU A 187 13.48 8.53 -3.32
CA GLU A 187 12.21 8.63 -2.59
C GLU A 187 12.48 8.66 -1.09
N PHE A 188 11.81 9.56 -0.36
CA PHE A 188 11.97 9.73 1.09
C PHE A 188 10.68 9.40 1.84
N PHE A 189 10.82 8.82 3.03
CA PHE A 189 9.73 8.32 3.87
C PHE A 189 9.94 8.66 5.35
N ASP A 190 10.19 9.93 5.66
CA ASP A 190 10.52 10.40 7.02
C ASP A 190 9.47 9.98 8.05
N ASP A 191 9.90 9.37 9.15
CA ASP A 191 9.04 8.89 10.24
C ASP A 191 7.87 7.94 9.82
N TYR A 192 7.87 7.44 8.57
CA TYR A 192 6.85 6.52 8.04
C TYR A 192 7.43 5.14 7.68
N PRO A 193 7.87 4.32 8.66
CA PRO A 193 8.48 3.02 8.41
C PRO A 193 7.55 2.05 7.65
N THR A 194 6.24 2.16 7.83
CA THR A 194 5.24 1.35 7.11
C THR A 194 5.16 1.69 5.63
N ARG A 195 5.29 2.97 5.25
CA ARG A 195 5.29 3.38 3.84
C ARG A 195 6.58 2.94 3.15
N TYR A 196 7.71 3.15 3.82
CA TYR A 196 9.01 2.64 3.36
C TYR A 196 8.98 1.11 3.16
N ALA A 197 8.45 0.34 4.13
CA ALA A 197 8.31 -1.12 4.01
C ALA A 197 7.48 -1.55 2.79
N LYS A 198 6.32 -0.91 2.59
CA LYS A 198 5.45 -1.18 1.43
C LYS A 198 6.14 -0.87 0.10
N ARG A 199 6.87 0.25 0.04
CA ARG A 199 7.61 0.64 -1.16
C ARG A 199 8.77 -0.33 -1.45
N LEU A 200 9.53 -0.70 -0.42
CA LEU A 200 10.63 -1.67 -0.51
C LEU A 200 10.14 -3.00 -1.11
N ILE A 201 8.99 -3.51 -0.63
CA ILE A 201 8.37 -4.74 -1.16
C ILE A 201 8.01 -4.60 -2.63
N ALA A 202 7.36 -3.49 -2.99
CA ALA A 202 6.96 -3.24 -4.37
C ALA A 202 8.17 -3.10 -5.32
N VAL A 203 9.24 -2.44 -4.86
CA VAL A 203 10.45 -2.21 -5.67
C VAL A 203 11.28 -3.48 -5.82
N LEU A 204 11.41 -4.29 -4.76
CA LEU A 204 12.15 -5.55 -4.77
C LEU A 204 11.33 -6.73 -5.32
N GLY A 205 10.06 -6.52 -5.68
CA GLY A 205 9.19 -7.57 -6.25
C GLY A 205 8.73 -8.62 -5.25
N MET A 206 8.67 -8.29 -3.95
CA MET A 206 8.19 -9.20 -2.91
C MET A 206 6.65 -9.24 -2.88
N LYS A 207 6.08 -10.39 -2.50
CA LYS A 207 4.60 -10.58 -2.48
C LYS A 207 3.91 -9.97 -1.27
N SER A 208 4.56 -9.94 -0.10
CA SER A 208 3.90 -9.58 1.16
C SER A 208 4.85 -8.96 2.18
N LEU A 209 4.29 -8.15 3.09
CA LEU A 209 4.99 -7.62 4.28
C LEU A 209 5.49 -8.71 5.22
N LYS A 210 4.87 -9.90 5.19
CA LYS A 210 5.37 -11.07 5.92
C LYS A 210 6.79 -11.47 5.50
N ALA A 211 7.17 -11.23 4.24
CA ALA A 211 8.52 -11.51 3.75
C ALA A 211 9.61 -10.76 4.53
N LEU A 212 9.32 -9.55 5.02
CA LEU A 212 10.27 -8.80 5.84
C LEU A 212 10.44 -9.42 7.23
N LYS A 213 9.37 -9.98 7.81
CA LYS A 213 9.43 -10.68 9.10
C LYS A 213 10.24 -11.98 8.99
N LEU A 214 10.10 -12.68 7.85
CA LEU A 214 10.89 -13.86 7.52
C LEU A 214 12.40 -13.59 7.56
N PHE A 215 12.86 -12.44 7.04
CA PHE A 215 14.28 -12.08 7.12
C PHE A 215 14.79 -12.04 8.56
N ASN A 216 14.01 -11.46 9.47
CA ASN A 216 14.38 -11.39 10.89
C ASN A 216 14.49 -12.80 11.51
N GLN A 217 13.50 -13.65 11.26
CA GLN A 217 13.55 -15.03 11.73
C GLN A 217 14.72 -15.79 11.11
N THR A 218 14.94 -15.66 9.80
CA THR A 218 15.98 -16.41 9.06
C THR A 218 17.39 -16.09 9.55
N VAL A 219 17.67 -14.82 9.84
CA VAL A 219 18.97 -14.39 10.37
C VAL A 219 19.26 -14.95 11.77
N GLY A 220 18.22 -15.24 12.56
CA GLY A 220 18.34 -15.78 13.90
C GLY A 220 18.07 -17.28 14.04
N ILE A 221 17.77 -18.01 12.96
CA ILE A 221 17.52 -19.45 13.03
C ILE A 221 18.80 -20.16 13.47
N LYS A 222 18.79 -20.67 14.70
CA LYS A 222 19.80 -21.58 15.23
C LYS A 222 19.32 -23.03 15.23
N VAL A 223 18.01 -23.26 15.40
CA VAL A 223 17.36 -24.58 15.31
C VAL A 223 15.93 -24.35 14.82
N LEU A 224 15.55 -24.93 13.68
CA LEU A 224 14.15 -25.08 13.30
C LEU A 224 13.66 -26.38 13.94
N GLU A 225 12.90 -26.29 15.03
CA GLU A 225 12.28 -27.48 15.63
C GLU A 225 11.18 -28.05 14.72
N ASP A 226 10.45 -27.19 14.00
CA ASP A 226 9.39 -27.57 13.05
C ASP A 226 9.49 -26.72 11.76
N LEU A 227 10.10 -27.33 10.73
CA LEU A 227 10.21 -26.74 9.39
C LEU A 227 8.83 -26.55 8.74
N ASP A 228 7.92 -27.50 8.94
CA ASP A 228 6.60 -27.49 8.30
C ASP A 228 5.73 -26.36 8.87
N GLY A 229 5.72 -26.22 10.19
CA GLY A 229 5.09 -25.09 10.88
C GLY A 229 5.68 -23.76 10.45
N PHE A 230 7.01 -23.66 10.33
CA PHE A 230 7.68 -22.45 9.85
C PHE A 230 7.25 -22.06 8.43
N ILE A 231 7.22 -23.02 7.49
CA ILE A 231 6.79 -22.79 6.12
C ILE A 231 5.31 -22.38 6.08
N ARG A 232 4.43 -23.11 6.80
CA ARG A 232 3.00 -22.82 6.82
C ARG A 232 2.68 -21.44 7.38
N ILE A 233 3.34 -21.03 8.47
CA ILE A 233 3.04 -19.75 9.13
C ILE A 233 3.61 -18.57 8.34
N ASN A 234 4.83 -18.73 7.80
CA ASN A 234 5.58 -17.60 7.30
C ASN A 234 5.63 -17.50 5.77
N MET A 235 5.62 -18.62 5.04
CA MET A 235 5.66 -18.63 3.56
C MET A 235 4.28 -18.74 2.92
N LEU A 236 3.30 -19.34 3.60
CA LEU A 236 1.92 -19.35 3.11
C LEU A 236 1.17 -18.10 3.60
N GLU A 237 0.39 -17.51 2.70
CA GLU A 237 -0.53 -16.45 3.07
C GLU A 237 -1.71 -17.07 3.84
N ASP A 238 -2.06 -16.47 4.99
CA ASP A 238 -3.30 -16.80 5.71
C ASP A 238 -4.46 -16.29 4.86
N LYS A 239 -4.85 -17.07 3.86
CA LYS A 239 -6.15 -16.89 3.24
C LYS A 239 -7.16 -17.26 4.32
N LYS A 240 -8.15 -16.41 4.56
CA LYS A 240 -9.33 -16.73 5.39
C LYS A 240 -10.44 -17.19 4.44
N PRO A 241 -10.40 -18.44 3.93
CA PRO A 241 -11.34 -18.90 2.93
C PRO A 241 -12.78 -18.84 3.46
N GLU A 242 -13.00 -19.09 4.76
CA GLU A 242 -14.31 -19.03 5.40
C GLU A 242 -14.91 -17.63 5.34
N ALA A 243 -14.13 -16.60 5.65
CA ALA A 243 -14.60 -15.21 5.59
C ALA A 243 -14.96 -14.81 4.15
N THR A 244 -14.10 -15.17 3.20
CA THR A 244 -14.33 -14.91 1.76
C THR A 244 -15.59 -15.64 1.26
N TYR A 245 -15.79 -16.89 1.71
CA TYR A 245 -16.96 -17.68 1.37
C TYR A 245 -18.25 -17.07 1.93
N VAL A 246 -18.23 -16.60 3.19
CA VAL A 246 -19.38 -15.92 3.80
C VAL A 246 -19.73 -14.64 3.06
N GLU A 247 -18.74 -13.82 2.68
CA GLU A 247 -18.96 -12.63 1.85
C GLU A 247 -19.58 -12.99 0.50
N LEU A 248 -19.01 -13.98 -0.21
CA LEU A 248 -19.52 -14.43 -1.50
C LEU A 248 -20.96 -14.95 -1.40
N ARG A 249 -21.26 -15.73 -0.37
CA ARG A 249 -22.61 -16.24 -0.10
C ARG A 249 -23.59 -15.10 0.14
N ASN A 250 -23.23 -14.10 0.94
CA ASN A 250 -24.07 -12.94 1.21
C ASN A 250 -24.34 -12.14 -0.07
N SER A 251 -23.31 -11.87 -0.87
CA SER A 251 -23.46 -11.22 -2.17
C SER A 251 -24.38 -12.00 -3.11
N PHE A 252 -24.26 -13.32 -3.15
CA PHE A 252 -25.15 -14.18 -3.94
C PHE A 252 -26.62 -14.08 -3.49
N VAL A 253 -26.89 -14.11 -2.18
CA VAL A 253 -28.25 -13.94 -1.64
C VAL A 253 -28.82 -12.57 -2.02
N THR A 254 -28.02 -11.50 -1.91
CA THR A 254 -28.44 -10.16 -2.31
C THR A 254 -28.80 -10.11 -3.81
N LEU A 255 -27.93 -10.63 -4.67
CA LEU A 255 -28.15 -10.66 -6.12
C LEU A 255 -29.37 -11.50 -6.50
N SER A 256 -29.55 -12.67 -5.88
CA SER A 256 -30.73 -13.51 -6.11
C SER A 256 -32.01 -12.82 -5.67
N SER A 257 -32.00 -12.11 -4.54
CA SER A 257 -33.18 -11.36 -4.08
C SER A 257 -33.51 -10.18 -5.00
N ALA A 258 -32.50 -9.50 -5.54
CA ALA A 258 -32.66 -8.41 -6.49
C ALA A 258 -33.27 -8.93 -7.81
N LYS A 259 -32.76 -10.05 -8.33
CA LYS A 259 -33.32 -10.71 -9.51
C LYS A 259 -34.79 -11.09 -9.29
N ASN A 260 -35.12 -11.75 -8.17
CA ASN A 260 -36.50 -12.14 -7.87
C ASN A 260 -37.45 -10.93 -7.79
N LYS A 261 -36.97 -9.78 -7.30
CA LYS A 261 -37.75 -8.53 -7.29
C LYS A 261 -37.99 -8.00 -8.71
N ILE A 262 -36.97 -8.01 -9.57
CA ILE A 262 -37.09 -7.61 -10.97
C ILE A 262 -38.10 -8.50 -11.69
N ASP A 263 -37.97 -9.82 -11.55
CA ASP A 263 -38.85 -10.79 -12.19
C ASP A 263 -40.31 -10.59 -11.71
N LYS A 264 -40.52 -10.38 -10.41
CA LYS A 264 -41.84 -10.09 -9.85
C LYS A 264 -42.43 -8.77 -10.37
N THR A 265 -41.63 -7.70 -10.46
CA THR A 265 -42.09 -6.42 -10.99
C THR A 265 -42.43 -6.54 -12.48
N GLN A 266 -41.67 -7.32 -13.24
CA GLN A 266 -41.98 -7.58 -14.65
C GLN A 266 -43.31 -8.33 -14.82
N GLU A 267 -43.57 -9.35 -14.00
CA GLU A 267 -44.86 -10.04 -14.00
C GLU A 267 -46.02 -9.11 -13.63
N GLN A 268 -45.82 -8.23 -12.64
CA GLN A 268 -46.82 -7.23 -12.26
C GLN A 268 -47.14 -6.27 -13.41
N LEU A 269 -46.11 -5.80 -14.14
CA LEU A 269 -46.30 -4.97 -15.33
C LEU A 269 -47.10 -5.71 -16.41
N ASN A 270 -46.74 -6.96 -16.70
CA ASN A 270 -47.45 -7.79 -17.69
C ASN A 270 -48.93 -8.00 -17.30
N GLN A 271 -49.24 -8.13 -16.02
CA GLN A 271 -50.63 -8.28 -15.54
C GLN A 271 -51.43 -6.96 -15.60
N LEU A 272 -50.77 -5.81 -15.43
CA LEU A 272 -51.41 -4.50 -15.47
C LEU A 272 -51.61 -3.97 -16.90
N GLU A 273 -50.78 -4.39 -17.85
CA GLU A 273 -50.87 -4.02 -19.26
C GLU A 273 -52.28 -4.19 -19.89
N PRO A 274 -52.98 -5.34 -19.74
CA PRO A 274 -54.33 -5.48 -20.27
C PRO A 274 -55.34 -4.53 -19.60
N ILE A 275 -55.17 -4.21 -18.32
CA ILE A 275 -56.04 -3.27 -17.60
C ILE A 275 -55.83 -1.86 -18.14
N ASN A 276 -54.58 -1.44 -18.36
CA ASN A 276 -54.28 -0.14 -18.96
C ASN A 276 -54.88 -0.03 -20.38
N ASN A 277 -54.73 -1.07 -21.19
CA ASN A 277 -55.31 -1.14 -22.54
C ASN A 277 -56.84 -1.03 -22.51
N LEU A 278 -57.51 -1.65 -21.54
CA LEU A 278 -58.96 -1.50 -21.36
C LEU A 278 -59.35 -0.09 -20.91
N ALA A 279 -58.58 0.52 -20.01
CA ALA A 279 -58.81 1.89 -19.54
C ALA A 279 -58.67 2.90 -20.69
N GLU A 280 -57.67 2.75 -21.56
CA GLU A 280 -57.50 3.59 -22.75
C GLU A 280 -58.67 3.44 -23.73
N LYS A 281 -59.10 2.20 -24.02
CA LYS A 281 -60.29 1.94 -24.86
C LYS A 281 -61.56 2.55 -24.28
N LEU A 282 -61.72 2.52 -22.95
CA LEU A 282 -62.86 3.11 -22.27
C LEU A 282 -62.82 4.64 -22.40
N LYS A 283 -61.65 5.26 -22.18
CA LYS A 283 -61.45 6.70 -22.36
C LYS A 283 -61.77 7.16 -23.78
N GLU A 284 -61.32 6.41 -24.79
CA GLU A 284 -61.64 6.69 -26.20
C GLU A 284 -63.14 6.62 -26.47
N LYS A 285 -63.81 5.56 -25.99
CA LYS A 285 -65.27 5.40 -26.13
C LYS A 285 -66.05 6.52 -25.42
N THR A 286 -65.62 6.93 -24.23
CA THR A 286 -66.26 8.04 -23.49
C THR A 286 -66.10 9.37 -24.24
N SER A 287 -64.90 9.67 -24.74
CA SER A 287 -64.68 10.88 -25.55
C SER A 287 -65.51 10.86 -26.84
N ARG A 288 -65.64 9.71 -27.51
CA ARG A 288 -66.49 9.56 -28.69
C ARG A 288 -67.97 9.76 -28.36
N LYS A 289 -68.43 9.24 -27.21
CA LYS A 289 -69.80 9.46 -26.72
C LYS A 289 -70.07 10.95 -26.50
N GLU A 290 -69.16 11.67 -25.84
CA GLU A 290 -69.29 13.12 -25.61
C GLU A 290 -69.36 13.91 -26.94
N LYS A 291 -68.51 13.59 -27.92
CA LYS A 291 -68.55 14.20 -29.25
C LYS A 291 -69.89 13.96 -29.97
N LEU A 292 -70.44 12.75 -29.87
CA LEU A 292 -71.73 12.41 -30.47
C LEU A 292 -72.89 13.15 -29.79
N ILE A 293 -72.88 13.27 -28.47
CA ILE A 293 -73.87 14.06 -27.72
C ILE A 293 -73.80 15.53 -28.16
N HIS A 294 -72.60 16.10 -28.22
CA HIS A 294 -72.41 17.47 -28.68
C HIS A 294 -72.90 17.67 -30.12
N SER A 295 -72.61 16.73 -31.02
CA SER A 295 -73.06 16.78 -32.42
C SER A 295 -74.59 16.68 -32.54
N ARG A 296 -75.24 15.84 -31.72
CA ARG A 296 -76.70 15.73 -31.66
C ARG A 296 -77.32 17.05 -31.21
N ASP A 297 -76.78 17.66 -30.16
CA ASP A 297 -77.32 18.91 -29.61
C ASP A 297 -77.14 20.08 -30.60
N LEU A 298 -76.00 20.13 -31.31
CA LEU A 298 -75.77 21.07 -32.42
C LEU A 298 -76.70 20.83 -33.60
N ALA A 299 -77.03 19.56 -33.92
CA ALA A 299 -77.94 19.26 -35.02
C ALA A 299 -79.34 19.83 -34.77
N VAL A 300 -79.85 19.79 -33.53
CA VAL A 300 -81.13 20.41 -33.16
C VAL A 300 -81.12 21.92 -33.42
N LEU A 301 -80.04 22.61 -33.02
CA LEU A 301 -79.86 24.04 -33.30
C LEU A 301 -79.75 24.34 -34.80
N TRP A 302 -79.02 23.50 -35.54
CA TRP A 302 -78.86 23.63 -36.99
C TRP A 302 -80.19 23.46 -37.73
N PHE A 303 -80.98 22.42 -37.39
CA PHE A 303 -82.31 22.21 -37.95
C PHE A 303 -83.27 23.34 -37.60
N SER A 304 -83.17 23.91 -36.40
CA SER A 304 -84.00 25.06 -35.99
C SER A 304 -83.64 26.32 -36.79
N LYS A 305 -82.34 26.57 -37.02
CA LYS A 305 -81.86 27.67 -37.87
C LYS A 305 -82.29 27.47 -39.33
N LYS A 306 -82.13 26.27 -39.88
CA LYS A 306 -82.55 25.94 -41.25
C LYS A 306 -84.05 26.01 -41.44
N GLY A 307 -84.82 25.55 -40.45
CA GLY A 307 -86.27 25.72 -40.44
C GLY A 307 -86.66 27.19 -40.48
N LYS A 308 -86.02 28.04 -39.67
CA LYS A 308 -86.24 29.49 -39.72
C LYS A 308 -85.90 30.10 -41.08
N GLU A 309 -84.73 29.77 -41.65
CA GLU A 309 -84.35 30.24 -43.00
C GLU A 309 -85.39 29.85 -44.07
N LEU A 310 -85.92 28.63 -44.01
CA LEU A 310 -86.97 28.18 -44.92
C LEU A 310 -88.30 28.92 -44.68
N PHE A 311 -88.70 29.12 -43.43
CA PHE A 311 -89.90 29.91 -43.11
C PHE A 311 -89.78 31.37 -43.55
N ASP A 312 -88.62 32.00 -43.37
CA ASP A 312 -88.37 33.36 -43.82
C ASP A 312 -88.42 33.45 -45.37
N THR A 313 -87.87 32.45 -46.07
CA THR A 313 -87.95 32.35 -47.55
C THR A 313 -89.39 32.15 -48.04
N GLU A 314 -90.17 31.29 -47.38
CA GLU A 314 -91.58 31.04 -47.71
C GLU A 314 -92.44 32.29 -47.46
N LYS A 315 -92.12 33.06 -46.41
CA LYS A 315 -92.79 34.32 -46.10
C LYS A 315 -92.51 35.38 -47.17
N GLU A 316 -91.27 35.52 -47.62
CA GLU A 316 -90.93 36.43 -48.73
C GLU A 316 -91.67 36.07 -50.02
N ASN A 317 -91.87 34.76 -50.29
CA ASN A 317 -92.65 34.30 -51.46
C ASN A 317 -94.17 34.54 -51.34
N LEU A 318 -94.70 34.77 -50.13
CA LEU A 318 -96.13 35.02 -49.90
C LEU A 318 -96.48 36.52 -49.80
N GLU A 319 -95.49 37.37 -49.51
CA GLU A 319 -95.64 38.84 -49.43
C GLU A 319 -95.22 39.58 -50.72
N GLY A 320 -94.74 38.86 -51.76
CA GLY A 320 -94.43 39.38 -53.11
C GLY A 320 -95.41 38.91 -54.17
#